data_AF-A0A9D8HTN4-F1
#
_entry.id   AF-A0A9D8HTN4-F1
#
_cell.length_a   1.000
_cell.length_b   1.000
_cell.length_c   1.000
_cell.angle_alpha   90.00
_cell.angle_beta   90.00
_cell.angle_gamma   90.00
#
_symmetry.space_group_name_H-M   'P 1'
#
loop_
_entity.id
_entity.type
_entity.pdbx_description
1 polymer ?
#
loop_
_entity_poly.entity_id
_entity_poly.type
_entity_poly.pdbx_seq_one_letter_code
_entity_poly.pdbx_strand_id
1 'polypeptide(L)'
;IGFETTIPLTAVIVKRALEKNLQNFFIFNTHKIIPPALEALLDDREIKIDGLILPGHVSAIIGAKPYEFIPYKYRIPCVIGGFEPYDILISIRNILIQTKFNTPKVEIEYKRVVKEEGNPAAVSEIYNVFEICDSIWRGIGNIKGSGLKFKEKYRNLDARIKFPIKKITSKEHPGCDCGLVLKGIKKPYGCKLFLKVCSPDNPIGPCMVSSEGTCAAYFKYHKYNYTKN
;
A
#
# COMPACT_ATOMS: atom_id res chain seq x y z
N ILE A 1 10.35 -1.41 5.54
CA ILE A 1 8.91 -1.46 5.20
C ILE A 1 8.67 -0.59 3.98
N GLY A 2 7.69 -0.92 3.15
CA GLY A 2 7.23 -0.06 2.06
C GLY A 2 6.78 -0.86 0.83
N PHE A 3 6.14 -0.15 -0.10
CA PHE A 3 5.58 -0.69 -1.33
C PHE A 3 6.56 -0.56 -2.50
N GLU A 4 6.11 -0.84 -3.72
CA GLU A 4 6.90 -0.92 -4.94
C GLU A 4 7.68 0.36 -5.24
N THR A 5 7.25 1.50 -4.70
CA THR A 5 7.99 2.79 -4.74
C THR A 5 9.33 2.76 -3.99
N THR A 6 9.42 1.96 -2.92
CA THR A 6 10.58 1.93 -2.01
C THR A 6 11.43 0.67 -2.16
N ILE A 7 10.84 -0.41 -2.71
CA ILE A 7 11.53 -1.70 -2.84
C ILE A 7 12.77 -1.62 -3.75
N PRO A 8 12.76 -0.92 -4.92
CA PRO A 8 13.91 -0.85 -5.81
C PRO A 8 15.18 -0.34 -5.13
N LEU A 9 15.06 0.70 -4.29
CA LEU A 9 16.20 1.23 -3.55
C LEU A 9 16.77 0.18 -2.60
N THR A 10 15.90 -0.54 -1.88
CA THR A 10 16.31 -1.63 -1.00
C THR A 10 17.00 -2.74 -1.77
N ALA A 11 16.50 -3.11 -2.95
CA ALA A 11 17.12 -4.11 -3.82
C ALA A 11 18.55 -3.70 -4.23
N VAL A 12 18.73 -2.45 -4.69
CA VAL A 12 20.04 -1.93 -5.09
C VAL A 12 21.03 -1.92 -3.92
N ILE A 13 20.60 -1.48 -2.74
CA ILE A 13 21.45 -1.44 -1.54
C ILE A 13 21.89 -2.86 -1.15
N VAL A 14 20.98 -3.83 -1.21
CA VAL A 14 21.28 -5.23 -0.86
C VAL A 14 22.28 -5.85 -1.84
N LYS A 15 22.14 -5.60 -3.15
CA LYS A 15 23.13 -6.04 -4.15
C LYS A 15 24.50 -5.45 -3.85
N ARG A 16 24.59 -4.14 -3.62
CA ARG A 16 25.85 -3.47 -3.29
C ARG A 16 26.47 -3.96 -2.00
N ALA A 17 25.66 -4.25 -0.97
CA ALA A 17 26.14 -4.79 0.28
C ALA A 17 26.77 -6.19 0.09
N LEU A 18 26.14 -7.03 -0.73
CA LEU A 18 26.69 -8.35 -1.08
C LEU A 18 27.98 -8.23 -1.92
N GLU A 19 27.99 -7.36 -2.94
CA GLU A 19 29.17 -7.11 -3.80
C GLU A 19 30.38 -6.60 -3.00
N LYS A 20 30.14 -5.74 -2.00
CA LYS A 20 31.16 -5.24 -1.08
C LYS A 20 31.46 -6.17 0.09
N ASN A 21 30.81 -7.34 0.14
CA ASN A 21 30.96 -8.33 1.20
C ASN A 21 30.77 -7.75 2.62
N LEU A 22 29.82 -6.84 2.80
CA LEU A 22 29.57 -6.17 4.09
C LEU A 22 29.03 -7.18 5.11
N GLN A 23 29.71 -7.29 6.25
CA GLN A 23 29.35 -8.22 7.33
C GLN A 23 28.50 -7.58 8.43
N ASN A 24 28.35 -6.27 8.41
CA ASN A 24 27.68 -5.45 9.43
C ASN A 24 26.42 -4.76 8.91
N PHE A 25 25.90 -5.19 7.75
CA PHE A 25 24.71 -4.63 7.14
C PHE A 25 23.60 -5.68 7.05
N PHE A 26 22.43 -5.37 7.63
CA PHE A 26 21.29 -6.27 7.64
C PHE A 26 19.99 -5.48 7.45
N ILE A 27 19.01 -6.09 6.78
CA ILE A 27 17.69 -5.50 6.58
C ILE A 27 16.62 -6.39 7.20
N PHE A 28 15.78 -5.81 8.05
CA PHE A 28 14.52 -6.44 8.47
C PHE A 28 13.44 -6.18 7.42
N ASN A 29 13.37 -7.07 6.43
CA ASN A 29 12.49 -6.90 5.29
C ASN A 29 11.00 -7.16 5.66
N THR A 30 10.17 -6.16 5.38
CA THR A 30 8.70 -6.17 5.58
C THR A 30 7.98 -5.56 4.37
N HIS A 31 8.64 -5.58 3.20
CA HIS A 31 8.08 -5.07 1.97
C HIS A 31 6.81 -5.81 1.57
N LYS A 32 5.95 -5.06 0.88
CA LYS A 32 4.60 -5.45 0.51
C LYS A 32 4.35 -5.05 -0.93
N ILE A 33 3.46 -5.77 -1.60
CA ILE A 33 3.02 -5.45 -2.96
C ILE A 33 1.52 -5.16 -3.00
N ILE A 34 1.15 -4.16 -3.79
CA ILE A 34 -0.18 -3.55 -3.80
C ILE A 34 -1.23 -4.40 -4.54
N PRO A 35 -0.97 -4.97 -5.74
CA PRO A 35 -2.02 -5.65 -6.49
C PRO A 35 -2.76 -6.75 -5.71
N PRO A 36 -2.08 -7.66 -4.96
CA PRO A 36 -2.77 -8.66 -4.15
C PRO A 36 -3.57 -8.06 -2.99
N ALA A 37 -3.14 -6.92 -2.46
CA ALA A 37 -3.90 -6.23 -1.41
C ALA A 37 -5.19 -5.61 -1.97
N LEU A 38 -5.15 -5.04 -3.18
CA LEU A 38 -6.35 -4.59 -3.89
C LEU A 38 -7.29 -5.75 -4.18
N GLU A 39 -6.77 -6.88 -4.66
CA GLU A 39 -7.58 -8.08 -4.90
C GLU A 39 -8.26 -8.58 -3.63
N ALA A 40 -7.53 -8.65 -2.51
CA ALA A 40 -8.09 -9.04 -1.22
C ALA A 40 -9.19 -8.09 -0.71
N LEU A 41 -9.09 -6.79 -1.00
CA LEU A 41 -10.15 -5.83 -0.67
C LEU A 41 -11.38 -6.00 -1.57
N LEU A 42 -11.19 -6.29 -2.86
CA LEU A 42 -12.28 -6.51 -3.80
C LEU A 42 -12.99 -7.86 -3.59
N ASP A 43 -12.31 -8.85 -3.01
CA ASP A 43 -12.91 -10.13 -2.60
C ASP A 43 -13.70 -10.04 -1.28
N ASP A 44 -13.51 -8.98 -0.49
CA ASP A 44 -14.22 -8.76 0.79
C ASP A 44 -15.63 -8.21 0.54
N ARG A 45 -16.65 -9.01 0.83
CA ARG A 45 -18.07 -8.67 0.59
C ARG A 45 -18.59 -7.50 1.42
N GLU A 46 -17.92 -7.14 2.50
CA GLU A 46 -18.29 -5.96 3.29
C GLU A 46 -17.87 -4.65 2.60
N ILE A 47 -16.92 -4.73 1.66
CA ILE A 47 -16.35 -3.60 0.96
C ILE A 47 -17.13 -3.35 -0.33
N LYS A 48 -17.67 -2.14 -0.48
CA LYS A 48 -18.41 -1.71 -1.67
C LYS A 48 -17.58 -0.68 -2.42
N ILE A 49 -16.98 -1.10 -3.54
CA ILE A 49 -16.14 -0.26 -4.39
C ILE A 49 -16.71 -0.29 -5.81
N ASP A 50 -17.14 0.87 -6.29
CA ASP A 50 -17.63 1.04 -7.66
C ASP A 50 -16.56 1.58 -8.63
N GLY A 51 -15.41 2.00 -8.10
CA GLY A 51 -14.31 2.55 -8.87
C GLY A 51 -13.05 2.77 -8.03
N LEU A 52 -11.88 2.70 -8.67
CA LEU A 52 -10.59 2.83 -7.98
C LEU A 52 -9.72 3.93 -8.59
N ILE A 53 -9.20 4.81 -7.73
CA ILE A 53 -8.03 5.63 -8.06
C ILE A 53 -6.80 4.85 -7.62
N LEU A 54 -6.02 4.39 -8.57
CA LEU A 54 -4.84 3.56 -8.37
C LEU A 54 -3.61 4.44 -8.01
N PRO A 55 -2.69 3.94 -7.18
CA PRO A 55 -1.59 4.74 -6.63
C PRO A 55 -0.55 5.10 -7.69
N GLY A 56 -0.48 6.39 -8.05
CA GLY A 56 0.40 6.91 -9.09
C GLY A 56 1.87 6.52 -8.97
N HIS A 57 2.50 6.71 -7.81
CA HIS A 57 3.92 6.39 -7.62
C HIS A 57 4.21 4.88 -7.67
N VAL A 58 3.31 4.04 -7.17
CA VAL A 58 3.46 2.58 -7.29
C VAL A 58 3.39 2.17 -8.75
N SER A 59 2.42 2.72 -9.48
CA SER A 59 2.26 2.50 -10.92
C SER A 59 3.43 3.05 -11.74
N ALA A 60 4.14 4.07 -11.28
CA ALA A 60 5.37 4.53 -11.91
C ALA A 60 6.46 3.44 -11.94
N ILE A 61 6.41 2.49 -11.00
CA ILE A 61 7.30 1.34 -10.94
C ILE A 61 6.72 0.16 -11.72
N ILE A 62 5.48 -0.24 -11.44
CA ILE A 62 4.95 -1.52 -11.94
C ILE A 62 4.10 -1.40 -13.21
N GLY A 63 3.80 -0.18 -13.65
CA GLY A 63 2.97 0.09 -14.83
C GLY A 63 1.48 -0.17 -14.59
N ALA A 64 0.72 -0.27 -15.68
CA ALA A 64 -0.73 -0.50 -15.66
C ALA A 64 -1.09 -1.99 -15.64
N LYS A 65 -0.27 -2.83 -16.29
CA LYS A 65 -0.54 -4.25 -16.50
C LYS A 65 -0.89 -5.04 -15.23
N PRO A 66 -0.20 -4.85 -14.08
CA PRO A 66 -0.53 -5.58 -12.86
C PRO A 66 -1.92 -5.28 -12.28
N TYR A 67 -2.61 -4.25 -12.77
CA TYR A 67 -3.97 -3.89 -12.35
C TYR A 67 -5.06 -4.39 -13.30
N GLU A 68 -4.72 -5.01 -14.44
CA GLU A 68 -5.69 -5.45 -15.46
C GLU A 68 -6.70 -6.47 -14.93
N PHE A 69 -6.35 -7.20 -13.87
CA PHE A 69 -7.27 -8.11 -13.19
C PHE A 69 -8.51 -7.39 -12.63
N ILE A 70 -8.41 -6.09 -12.29
CA ILE A 70 -9.51 -5.31 -11.69
C ILE A 70 -10.70 -5.21 -12.67
N PRO A 71 -10.56 -4.59 -13.85
CA PRO A 71 -11.65 -4.53 -14.81
C PRO A 71 -12.01 -5.90 -15.39
N TYR A 72 -11.04 -6.81 -15.52
CA TYR A 72 -11.27 -8.14 -16.09
C TYR A 72 -12.11 -9.04 -15.18
N LYS A 73 -11.75 -9.16 -13.89
CA LYS A 73 -12.38 -10.06 -12.92
C LYS A 73 -13.58 -9.41 -12.23
N TYR A 74 -13.48 -8.13 -11.87
CA TYR A 74 -14.47 -7.44 -11.04
C TYR A 74 -15.36 -6.45 -11.81
N ARG A 75 -15.05 -6.17 -13.08
CA ARG A 75 -15.78 -5.18 -13.90
C ARG A 75 -15.77 -3.77 -13.29
N ILE A 76 -14.76 -3.46 -12.47
CA ILE A 76 -14.61 -2.17 -11.80
C ILE A 76 -13.73 -1.24 -12.65
N PRO A 77 -14.18 -0.01 -12.97
CA PRO A 77 -13.36 0.99 -13.62
C PRO A 77 -12.24 1.47 -12.70
N CYS A 78 -11.05 1.67 -13.24
CA CYS A 78 -9.94 2.16 -12.45
C CYS A 78 -9.03 3.12 -13.24
N VAL A 79 -8.51 4.11 -12.52
CA VAL A 79 -7.66 5.16 -13.11
C VAL A 79 -6.41 5.32 -12.26
N ILE A 80 -5.24 5.24 -12.87
CA ILE A 80 -3.98 5.60 -12.25
C ILE A 80 -3.88 7.12 -12.23
N GLY A 81 -4.16 7.70 -11.06
CA GLY A 81 -4.16 9.13 -10.82
C GLY A 81 -2.83 9.65 -10.27
N GLY A 82 -2.57 10.93 -10.51
CA GLY A 82 -1.52 11.68 -9.82
C GLY A 82 -1.98 12.20 -8.46
N PHE A 83 -1.22 13.13 -7.89
CA PHE A 83 -1.43 13.64 -6.53
C PHE A 83 -1.83 15.12 -6.48
N GLU A 84 -1.86 15.80 -7.63
CA GLU A 84 -2.38 17.16 -7.69
C GLU A 84 -3.91 17.14 -7.60
N PRO A 85 -4.54 18.19 -7.04
CA PRO A 85 -6.00 18.25 -6.94
C PRO A 85 -6.72 17.98 -8.26
N TYR A 86 -6.16 18.50 -9.37
CA TYR A 86 -6.72 18.31 -10.71
C TYR A 86 -6.60 16.85 -11.20
N ASP A 87 -5.51 16.15 -10.87
CA ASP A 87 -5.36 14.73 -11.22
C ASP A 87 -6.45 13.89 -10.55
N ILE A 88 -6.76 14.19 -9.29
CA ILE A 88 -7.80 13.49 -8.53
C ILE A 88 -9.17 13.74 -9.17
N LEU A 89 -9.48 15.00 -9.51
CA LEU A 89 -10.75 15.36 -10.13
C LEU A 89 -10.93 14.70 -11.51
N ILE A 90 -9.89 14.69 -12.35
CA ILE A 90 -9.94 13.98 -13.64
C ILE A 90 -10.09 12.48 -13.42
N SER A 91 -9.37 11.89 -12.46
CA SER A 91 -9.48 10.45 -12.18
C SER A 91 -10.91 10.06 -11.81
N ILE A 92 -11.57 10.85 -10.94
CA ILE A 92 -12.98 10.66 -10.59
C ILE A 92 -13.87 10.79 -11.83
N ARG A 93 -13.69 11.85 -12.63
CA ARG A 93 -14.45 12.05 -13.87
C ARG A 93 -14.32 10.84 -14.81
N ASN A 94 -13.11 10.33 -15.01
CA ASN A 94 -12.87 9.24 -15.96
C ASN A 94 -13.43 7.90 -15.42
N ILE A 95 -13.38 7.66 -14.11
CA ILE A 95 -14.11 6.54 -13.47
C ILE A 95 -15.61 6.65 -13.75
N LEU A 96 -16.21 7.83 -13.57
CA LEU A 96 -17.64 8.05 -13.82
C LEU A 96 -18.01 7.86 -15.30
N ILE A 97 -17.15 8.28 -16.23
CA ILE A 97 -17.34 8.05 -17.67
C ILE A 97 -17.32 6.55 -17.98
N GLN A 98 -16.31 5.82 -17.51
CA GLN A 98 -16.23 4.37 -17.71
C GLN A 98 -17.44 3.65 -17.11
N THR A 99 -17.91 4.09 -15.94
CA THR A 99 -19.13 3.58 -15.29
C THR A 99 -20.36 3.82 -16.15
N LYS A 100 -20.57 5.07 -16.61
CA LYS A 100 -21.71 5.47 -17.43
C LYS A 100 -21.82 4.67 -18.73
N PHE A 101 -20.68 4.37 -19.35
CA PHE A 101 -20.64 3.63 -20.62
C PHE A 101 -20.36 2.12 -20.45
N ASN A 102 -20.29 1.61 -19.22
CA ASN A 102 -19.95 0.22 -18.91
C ASN A 102 -18.67 -0.28 -19.63
N THR A 103 -17.64 0.57 -19.64
CA THR A 103 -16.33 0.30 -20.27
C THR A 103 -15.19 0.29 -19.24
N PRO A 104 -15.23 -0.62 -18.25
CA PRO A 104 -14.19 -0.68 -17.22
C PRO A 104 -12.86 -1.07 -17.86
N LYS A 105 -11.83 -0.29 -17.57
CA LYS A 105 -10.45 -0.52 -17.99
C LYS A 105 -9.49 0.05 -16.95
N VAL A 106 -8.21 -0.29 -17.07
CA VAL A 106 -7.13 0.44 -16.40
C VAL A 106 -6.79 1.63 -17.28
N GLU A 107 -7.05 2.84 -16.80
CA GLU A 107 -6.71 4.06 -17.52
C GLU A 107 -5.54 4.77 -16.85
N ILE A 108 -4.54 5.18 -17.62
CA ILE A 108 -3.42 5.98 -17.11
C ILE A 108 -3.76 7.44 -17.29
N GLU A 109 -4.12 8.13 -16.20
CA GLU A 109 -4.22 9.60 -16.24
C GLU A 109 -2.90 10.27 -15.86
N TYR A 110 -2.11 9.65 -14.98
CA TYR A 110 -0.82 10.20 -14.57
C TYR A 110 0.30 10.01 -15.62
N LYS A 111 0.01 10.29 -16.91
CA LYS A 111 0.85 10.02 -18.09
C LYS A 111 2.21 10.72 -18.06
N ARG A 112 2.32 11.82 -17.32
CA ARG A 112 3.58 12.55 -17.14
C ARG A 112 4.64 11.79 -16.32
N VAL A 113 4.22 10.77 -15.57
CA VAL A 113 5.12 9.95 -14.73
C VAL A 113 4.99 8.46 -15.05
N VAL A 114 3.77 7.98 -15.33
CA VAL A 114 3.49 6.55 -15.48
C VAL A 114 3.49 6.15 -16.94
N LYS A 115 4.32 5.16 -17.27
CA LYS A 115 4.30 4.41 -18.54
C LYS A 115 3.47 3.14 -18.39
N GLU A 116 3.00 2.59 -19.50
CA GLU A 116 2.18 1.37 -19.52
C GLU A 116 2.94 0.18 -18.93
N GLU A 117 4.22 0.03 -19.31
CA GLU A 117 5.16 -0.97 -18.81
C GLU A 117 5.79 -0.62 -17.46
N GLY A 118 5.53 0.58 -16.93
CA GLY A 118 6.16 1.09 -15.71
C GLY A 118 7.65 1.36 -15.87
N ASN A 119 8.44 0.87 -14.92
CA ASN A 119 9.90 0.92 -14.96
C ASN A 119 10.47 -0.52 -14.97
N PRO A 120 10.72 -1.09 -16.17
CA PRO A 120 11.22 -2.46 -16.29
C PRO A 120 12.54 -2.71 -15.56
N ALA A 121 13.42 -1.72 -15.50
CA ALA A 121 14.70 -1.84 -14.79
C ALA A 121 14.48 -1.95 -13.27
N ALA A 122 13.62 -1.09 -12.70
CA ALA A 122 13.27 -1.16 -11.28
C ALA A 122 12.58 -2.47 -10.92
N VAL A 123 11.63 -2.93 -11.74
CA VAL A 123 10.96 -4.22 -11.55
C VAL A 123 11.95 -5.39 -11.60
N SER A 124 12.87 -5.38 -12.56
CA SER A 124 13.94 -6.37 -12.65
C SER A 124 14.81 -6.38 -11.39
N GLU A 125 15.22 -5.21 -10.88
CA GLU A 125 15.99 -5.11 -9.65
C GLU A 125 15.26 -5.70 -8.43
N ILE A 126 13.96 -5.42 -8.28
CA ILE A 126 13.13 -6.02 -7.23
C ILE A 126 13.21 -7.55 -7.31
N TYR A 127 12.88 -8.14 -8.46
CA TYR A 127 12.77 -9.59 -8.60
C TYR A 127 14.12 -10.30 -8.75
N ASN A 128 15.22 -9.58 -8.96
CA ASN A 128 16.56 -10.14 -8.85
C ASN A 128 16.94 -10.43 -7.40
N VAL A 129 16.46 -9.60 -6.46
CA VAL A 129 16.81 -9.69 -5.03
C VAL A 129 15.75 -10.46 -4.23
N PHE A 130 14.49 -10.27 -4.58
CA PHE A 130 13.36 -10.76 -3.82
C PHE A 130 12.56 -11.82 -4.58
N GLU A 131 11.87 -12.67 -3.82
CA GLU A 131 10.82 -13.57 -4.30
C GLU A 131 9.52 -13.28 -3.56
N ILE A 132 8.39 -13.55 -4.22
CA ILE A 132 7.05 -13.32 -3.67
C ILE A 132 6.79 -14.30 -2.52
N CYS A 133 6.16 -13.81 -1.46
CA CYS A 133 5.68 -14.62 -0.35
C CYS A 133 4.38 -14.08 0.22
N ASP A 134 3.78 -14.82 1.14
CA ASP A 134 2.64 -14.32 1.92
C ASP A 134 3.09 -13.29 2.94
N SER A 135 2.20 -12.36 3.30
CA SER A 135 2.52 -11.32 4.27
C SER A 135 1.31 -10.94 5.10
N ILE A 136 1.57 -10.64 6.37
CA ILE A 136 0.58 -10.08 7.28
C ILE A 136 0.50 -8.57 7.06
N TRP A 137 -0.70 -8.09 6.80
CA TRP A 137 -1.08 -6.69 6.74
C TRP A 137 -1.83 -6.32 8.01
N ARG A 138 -1.25 -5.39 8.77
CA ARG A 138 -1.79 -4.94 10.05
C ARG A 138 -3.22 -4.40 9.85
N GLY A 139 -4.18 -4.94 10.61
CA GLY A 139 -5.59 -4.56 10.51
C GLY A 139 -6.37 -5.19 9.35
N ILE A 140 -5.72 -5.93 8.44
CA ILE A 140 -6.38 -6.61 7.31
C ILE A 140 -6.28 -8.13 7.46
N GLY A 141 -5.08 -8.64 7.79
CA GLY A 141 -4.82 -10.07 7.94
C GLY A 141 -3.69 -10.58 7.06
N ASN A 142 -3.56 -11.90 6.94
CA ASN A 142 -2.59 -12.50 6.03
C ASN A 142 -3.12 -12.44 4.60
N ILE A 143 -2.35 -11.87 3.68
CA ILE A 143 -2.72 -11.78 2.26
C ILE A 143 -1.70 -12.60 1.46
N LYS A 144 -2.19 -13.59 0.71
CA LYS A 144 -1.38 -14.50 -0.09
C LYS A 144 -0.61 -13.72 -1.17
N GLY A 145 0.67 -14.03 -1.32
CA GLY A 145 1.52 -13.43 -2.35
C GLY A 145 1.71 -11.91 -2.23
N SER A 146 1.37 -11.30 -1.10
CA SER A 146 1.42 -9.83 -0.93
C SER A 146 2.73 -9.31 -0.33
N GLY A 147 3.70 -10.18 -0.09
CA GLY A 147 4.99 -9.86 0.51
C GLY A 147 6.16 -10.20 -0.39
N LEU A 148 7.33 -9.76 0.06
CA LEU A 148 8.61 -10.11 -0.53
C LEU A 148 9.54 -10.68 0.54
N LYS A 149 10.27 -11.74 0.20
CA LYS A 149 11.40 -12.27 0.98
C LYS A 149 12.67 -12.29 0.15
N PHE A 150 13.82 -12.26 0.79
CA PHE A 150 15.10 -12.35 0.09
C PHE A 150 15.23 -13.72 -0.57
N LYS A 151 15.72 -13.74 -1.81
CA LYS A 151 16.20 -14.97 -2.44
C LYS A 151 17.41 -15.53 -1.69
N GLU A 152 17.68 -16.82 -1.86
CA GLU A 152 18.76 -17.53 -1.13
C GLU A 152 20.12 -16.81 -1.22
N LYS A 153 20.47 -16.28 -2.39
CA LYS A 153 21.70 -15.51 -2.63
C LYS A 153 21.90 -14.33 -1.65
N TYR A 154 20.81 -13.72 -1.18
CA TYR A 154 20.83 -12.53 -0.32
C TYR A 154 20.44 -12.85 1.13
N ARG A 155 20.23 -14.12 1.45
CA ARG A 155 19.70 -14.58 2.74
C ARG A 155 20.53 -14.14 3.95
N ASN A 156 21.86 -14.04 3.79
CA ASN A 156 22.78 -13.61 4.84
C ASN A 156 22.59 -12.14 5.27
N LEU A 157 21.91 -11.33 4.47
CA LEU A 157 21.60 -9.93 4.77
C LEU A 157 20.21 -9.78 5.42
N ASP A 158 19.43 -10.86 5.55
CA ASP A 158 18.14 -10.84 6.25
C ASP A 158 18.32 -10.84 7.76
N ALA A 159 17.94 -9.74 8.40
CA ALA A 159 18.04 -9.59 9.85
C ALA A 159 17.23 -10.67 10.60
N ARG A 160 16.13 -11.19 10.02
CA ARG A 160 15.29 -12.22 10.64
C ARG A 160 16.00 -13.57 10.75
N ILE A 161 16.98 -13.79 9.88
CA ILE A 161 17.74 -15.05 9.79
C ILE A 161 19.02 -14.90 10.62
N LYS A 162 19.69 -13.76 10.51
CA LYS A 162 20.91 -13.48 11.29
C LYS A 162 20.63 -13.36 12.78
N PHE A 163 19.51 -12.75 13.15
CA PHE A 163 19.13 -12.50 14.53
C PHE A 163 17.81 -13.22 14.81
N PRO A 164 17.84 -14.50 15.24
CA PRO A 164 16.63 -15.23 15.56
C PRO A 164 15.95 -14.60 16.78
N ILE A 165 14.78 -14.01 16.57
CA ILE A 165 13.95 -13.42 17.63
C ILE A 165 12.77 -14.37 17.88
N LYS A 166 12.39 -14.54 19.15
CA LYS A 166 11.15 -15.26 19.50
C LYS A 166 9.96 -14.57 18.84
N LYS A 167 9.01 -15.36 18.34
CA LYS A 167 7.80 -14.83 17.71
C LYS A 167 7.01 -14.01 18.73
N ILE A 168 6.86 -12.71 18.45
CA ILE A 168 6.03 -11.80 19.26
C ILE A 168 4.65 -11.73 18.62
N THR A 169 3.61 -12.00 19.40
CA THR A 169 2.22 -11.78 18.98
C THR A 169 1.81 -10.38 19.39
N SER A 170 1.79 -9.44 18.44
CA SER A 170 1.20 -8.12 18.65
C SER A 170 -0.33 -8.22 18.58
N LYS A 171 -1.02 -7.56 19.50
CA LYS A 171 -2.47 -7.36 19.43
C LYS A 171 -2.76 -5.88 19.21
N GLU A 172 -3.69 -5.58 18.33
CA GLU A 172 -4.19 -4.22 18.18
C GLU A 172 -4.98 -3.82 19.42
N HIS A 173 -4.98 -2.52 19.74
CA HIS A 173 -5.78 -1.99 20.82
C HIS A 173 -7.27 -2.29 20.53
N PRO A 174 -8.02 -2.93 21.44
CA PRO A 174 -9.36 -3.46 21.15
C PRO A 174 -10.38 -2.37 20.79
N GLY A 175 -10.20 -1.15 21.30
CA GLY A 175 -11.03 0.00 20.93
C GLY A 175 -10.66 0.67 19.59
N CYS A 176 -9.57 0.25 18.93
CA CYS A 176 -9.05 0.92 17.74
C CYS A 176 -9.62 0.33 16.45
N ASP A 177 -10.33 1.15 15.67
CA ASP A 177 -10.93 0.75 14.40
C ASP A 177 -9.98 0.86 13.18
N CYS A 178 -8.65 0.88 13.37
CA CYS A 178 -7.71 1.11 12.26
C CYS A 178 -7.89 0.12 11.10
N GLY A 179 -8.20 -1.15 11.37
CA GLY A 179 -8.48 -2.14 10.32
C GLY A 179 -9.67 -1.77 9.44
N LEU A 180 -10.77 -1.32 10.06
CA LEU A 180 -11.96 -0.85 9.34
C LEU A 180 -11.70 0.43 8.55
N VAL A 181 -10.84 1.31 9.08
CA VAL A 181 -10.42 2.53 8.37
C VAL A 181 -9.55 2.19 7.15
N LEU A 182 -8.59 1.27 7.31
CA LEU A 182 -7.72 0.83 6.21
C LEU A 182 -8.50 0.12 5.09
N LYS A 183 -9.55 -0.62 5.44
CA LYS A 183 -10.48 -1.24 4.48
C LYS A 183 -11.46 -0.26 3.84
N GLY A 184 -11.52 0.99 4.30
CA GLY A 184 -12.51 1.98 3.83
C GLY A 184 -13.94 1.76 4.33
N ILE A 185 -14.18 0.78 5.20
CA ILE A 185 -15.51 0.48 5.78
C ILE A 185 -15.97 1.59 6.73
N LYS A 186 -15.03 2.18 7.47
CA LYS A 186 -15.31 3.22 8.47
C LYS A 186 -14.40 4.42 8.25
N LYS A 187 -14.93 5.64 8.29
CA LYS A 187 -14.09 6.85 8.29
C LYS A 187 -13.50 7.10 9.68
N PRO A 188 -12.37 7.83 9.83
CA PRO A 188 -11.75 8.06 11.13
C PRO A 188 -12.69 8.60 12.22
N TYR A 189 -13.63 9.50 11.89
CA TYR A 189 -14.62 10.03 12.83
C TYR A 189 -15.66 8.99 13.32
N GLY A 190 -15.80 7.86 12.62
CA GLY A 190 -16.60 6.73 13.09
C GLY A 190 -15.89 5.90 14.16
N CYS A 191 -14.59 6.14 14.40
CA CYS A 191 -13.83 5.47 15.46
C CYS A 191 -14.06 6.16 16.79
N LYS A 192 -14.45 5.39 17.82
CA LYS A 192 -14.78 5.92 19.15
C LYS A 192 -13.60 6.62 19.84
N LEU A 193 -12.37 6.33 19.44
CA LEU A 193 -11.16 6.89 20.03
C LEU A 193 -10.67 8.17 19.33
N PHE A 194 -11.05 8.38 18.06
CA PHE A 194 -10.54 9.48 17.24
C PHE A 194 -10.95 10.84 17.83
N LEU A 195 -10.00 11.78 17.92
CA LEU A 195 -10.17 13.12 18.53
C LEU A 195 -10.55 13.15 20.02
N LYS A 196 -10.71 11.99 20.67
CA LYS A 196 -10.90 11.88 22.12
C LYS A 196 -9.58 11.56 22.79
N VAL A 197 -9.25 10.27 22.84
CA VAL A 197 -8.00 9.78 23.43
C VAL A 197 -6.92 9.54 22.38
N CYS A 198 -7.30 9.35 21.11
CA CYS A 198 -6.35 9.12 20.00
C CYS A 198 -6.10 10.44 19.25
N SER A 199 -4.87 10.93 19.34
CA SER A 199 -4.35 12.14 18.68
C SER A 199 -2.90 11.91 18.21
N PRO A 200 -2.30 12.81 17.43
CA PRO A 200 -0.88 12.70 17.07
C PRO A 200 0.06 12.67 18.29
N ASP A 201 -0.27 13.42 19.35
CA ASP A 201 0.51 13.47 20.59
C ASP A 201 0.28 12.22 21.47
N ASN A 202 -0.89 11.58 21.34
CA ASN A 202 -1.22 10.33 22.03
C ASN A 202 -1.85 9.31 21.05
N PRO A 203 -1.05 8.70 20.17
CA PRO A 203 -1.60 7.85 19.12
C PRO A 203 -1.88 6.44 19.64
N ILE A 204 -3.14 6.00 19.53
CA ILE A 204 -3.54 4.64 19.94
C ILE A 204 -3.32 3.61 18.82
N GLY A 205 -3.47 4.02 17.57
CA GLY A 205 -3.41 3.13 16.40
C GLY A 205 -2.44 3.62 15.34
N PRO A 206 -1.96 2.71 14.45
CA PRO A 206 -0.96 3.03 13.44
C PRO A 206 -1.41 4.12 12.47
N CYS A 207 -2.70 4.21 12.16
CA CYS A 207 -3.24 5.24 11.25
C CYS A 207 -3.13 6.66 11.82
N MET A 208 -2.87 6.83 13.12
CA MET A 208 -2.59 8.13 13.75
C MET A 208 -1.09 8.42 13.87
N VAL A 209 -0.24 7.39 13.89
CA VAL A 209 1.23 7.53 13.97
C VAL A 209 1.83 7.88 12.61
N SER A 210 1.36 7.22 11.55
CA SER A 210 1.94 7.38 10.22
C SER A 210 1.58 8.73 9.60
N SER A 211 2.55 9.37 8.94
CA SER A 211 2.33 10.56 8.12
C SER A 211 1.41 10.29 6.91
N GLU A 212 1.37 9.05 6.43
CA GLU A 212 0.46 8.59 5.38
C GLU A 212 -0.85 8.00 5.95
N GLY A 213 -0.99 7.98 7.28
CA GLY A 213 -2.14 7.40 7.96
C GLY A 213 -3.40 8.23 7.77
N THR A 214 -4.50 7.57 7.38
CA THR A 214 -5.80 8.24 7.16
C THR A 214 -6.29 9.00 8.39
N CYS A 215 -6.10 8.47 9.60
CA CYS A 215 -6.52 9.16 10.82
C CYS A 215 -5.67 10.42 11.06
N ALA A 216 -4.35 10.35 10.89
CA ALA A 216 -3.48 11.52 11.00
C ALA A 216 -3.85 12.61 9.99
N ALA A 217 -4.12 12.23 8.74
CA ALA A 217 -4.56 13.15 7.69
C ALA A 217 -5.91 13.82 8.05
N TYR A 218 -6.89 13.04 8.53
CA TYR A 218 -8.17 13.59 8.99
C TYR A 218 -7.99 14.55 10.18
N PHE A 219 -7.13 14.19 11.15
CA PHE A 219 -6.84 15.06 12.28
C PHE A 219 -6.24 16.39 11.81
N LYS A 220 -5.23 16.33 10.94
CA LYS A 220 -4.51 17.52 10.46
C LYS A 220 -5.42 18.48 9.69
N TYR A 221 -6.25 17.96 8.79
CA TYR A 221 -6.99 18.80 7.84
C TYR A 221 -8.46 19.02 8.20
N HIS A 222 -9.05 18.21 9.09
CA HIS A 222 -10.49 18.25 9.36
C HIS A 222 -10.85 18.40 10.84
N LYS A 223 -9.89 18.44 11.79
CA LYS A 223 -10.19 18.56 13.23
C LYS A 223 -11.18 19.67 13.56
N TYR A 224 -11.01 20.87 12.98
CA TYR A 224 -11.86 22.02 13.27
C TYR A 224 -13.32 21.87 12.84
N ASN A 225 -13.61 21.01 11.87
CA ASN A 225 -14.97 20.76 11.41
C ASN A 225 -15.76 19.87 12.38
N TYR A 226 -15.07 19.19 13.31
CA TYR A 226 -15.68 18.18 14.20
C TYR A 226 -15.54 18.51 15.68
N THR A 227 -14.74 19.52 16.06
CA THR A 227 -14.67 20.03 17.45
C THR A 227 -15.68 21.14 17.74
N LYS A 228 -16.52 21.52 16.76
CA LYS A 228 -17.56 22.57 16.90
C LYS A 228 -18.99 22.03 17.14
N ASN A 229 -19.15 20.72 17.28
CA ASN A 229 -20.37 20.07 17.78
C ASN A 229 -20.07 19.42 19.14
#